data_AF-A0A1Z8SMF0-F1
#
_entry.id   AF-A0A1Z8SMF0-F1
#
_cell.length_a   1.000
_cell.length_b   1.000
_cell.length_c   1.000
_cell.angle_alpha   90.00
_cell.angle_beta   90.00
_cell.angle_gamma   90.00
#
_symmetry.space_group_name_H-M   'P 1'
#
loop_
_entity.id
_entity.type
_entity.pdbx_description
1 polymer ?
#
loop_
_entity_poly.entity_id
_entity_poly.type
_entity_poly.pdbx_seq_one_letter_code
_entity_poly.pdbx_strand_id
1 'polypeptide(L)'
;MILNLLRTLSLVIGFLPLYLATQLPAQETISNEALSNSSVGIEGHFHFKWQGEALEVAPIPEDSPVLVRIANVTMETLDSNQANYDIRWLALLPGDHDLSIFFRYGENRPAELPPMIVHADSLLGSDHEGNLANLPGTLSPVIDFPAWVLWAVVGFWLVLPLIILGVLRWMRPPPPEPVVEVVLTIADKLRPFVDQALAGELDSEGKAALERLLLAFWRDDLNLGSFRHAEALQAMRKHEVAGELIVTIERWLHSGKETDANTEQVEKLLQPYKSMAAEKVVPE
;
A
#
# COMPACT_ATOMS: atom_id res chain seq x y z
N MET A 1 -55.23 -26.45 -75.53
CA MET A 1 -55.26 -25.31 -76.46
C MET A 1 -53.84 -24.75 -76.55
N ILE A 2 -53.02 -25.37 -77.40
CA ILE A 2 -52.22 -24.72 -78.46
C ILE A 2 -51.09 -23.82 -77.93
N LEU A 3 -49.82 -24.28 -78.04
CA LEU A 3 -48.73 -23.72 -78.87
C LEU A 3 -47.37 -24.31 -78.38
N ASN A 4 -46.83 -25.38 -79.01
CA ASN A 4 -45.85 -25.36 -80.11
C ASN A 4 -44.53 -24.63 -79.84
N LEU A 5 -43.42 -25.38 -79.74
CA LEU A 5 -42.21 -25.32 -80.61
C LEU A 5 -41.11 -26.22 -79.98
N LEU A 6 -40.85 -27.45 -80.46
CA LEU A 6 -39.96 -27.81 -81.57
C LEU A 6 -38.58 -27.10 -81.53
N ARG A 7 -37.49 -27.82 -81.20
CA ARG A 7 -36.59 -28.39 -82.22
C ARG A 7 -35.33 -29.04 -81.65
N THR A 8 -35.11 -30.22 -82.21
CA THR A 8 -33.94 -31.09 -82.22
C THR A 8 -32.71 -30.48 -82.91
N LEU A 9 -31.54 -30.77 -82.33
CA LEU A 9 -30.32 -31.30 -82.94
C LEU A 9 -29.69 -30.54 -84.13
N SER A 10 -28.45 -30.05 -83.98
CA SER A 10 -27.28 -30.66 -84.64
C SER A 10 -25.97 -29.97 -84.25
N LEU A 11 -24.94 -30.80 -84.12
CA LEU A 11 -23.60 -30.55 -83.63
C LEU A 11 -22.67 -30.16 -84.80
N VAL A 12 -21.90 -29.07 -84.65
CA VAL A 12 -20.76 -28.76 -85.54
C VAL A 12 -19.55 -28.37 -84.68
N ILE A 13 -18.49 -29.15 -84.86
CA ILE A 13 -17.17 -29.08 -84.24
C ILE A 13 -16.39 -27.92 -84.87
N GLY A 14 -15.74 -27.08 -84.05
CA GLY A 14 -14.89 -25.98 -84.51
C GLY A 14 -13.77 -25.62 -83.52
N PHE A 15 -12.57 -26.11 -83.84
CA PHE A 15 -11.22 -25.58 -83.57
C PHE A 15 -11.03 -24.50 -82.47
N LEU A 16 -10.28 -24.87 -81.42
CA LEU A 16 -9.67 -23.93 -80.46
C LEU A 16 -8.19 -23.71 -80.82
N PRO A 17 -7.70 -22.48 -81.04
CA PRO A 17 -6.27 -22.21 -81.14
C PRO A 17 -5.66 -22.07 -79.75
N LEU A 18 -4.58 -22.82 -79.52
CA LEU A 18 -3.73 -22.77 -78.34
C LEU A 18 -2.86 -21.49 -78.41
N TYR A 19 -3.24 -20.44 -77.67
CA TYR A 19 -2.38 -19.27 -77.49
C TYR A 19 -1.40 -19.53 -76.34
N LEU A 20 -0.12 -19.69 -76.69
CA LEU A 20 1.00 -19.73 -75.76
C LEU A 20 1.25 -18.30 -75.26
N ALA A 21 0.81 -17.99 -74.04
CA ALA A 21 1.12 -16.72 -73.39
C ALA A 21 2.54 -16.78 -72.81
N THR A 22 3.49 -16.11 -73.48
CA THR A 22 4.80 -15.80 -72.92
C THR A 22 4.63 -14.82 -71.77
N GLN A 23 4.78 -15.29 -70.53
CA GLN A 23 4.87 -14.43 -69.34
C GLN A 23 6.20 -13.68 -69.36
N LEU A 24 6.14 -12.37 -69.62
CA LEU A 24 7.21 -11.43 -69.28
C LEU A 24 7.34 -11.35 -67.75
N PRO A 25 8.56 -11.20 -67.19
CA PRO A 25 8.71 -10.98 -65.76
C PRO A 25 8.05 -9.65 -65.40
N ALA A 26 7.13 -9.69 -64.43
CA ALA A 26 6.52 -8.51 -63.86
C ALA A 26 7.62 -7.68 -63.19
N GLN A 27 7.83 -6.48 -63.69
CA GLN A 27 8.63 -5.46 -63.02
C GLN A 27 7.85 -5.08 -61.76
N GLU A 28 8.43 -5.34 -60.59
CA GLU A 28 7.87 -4.91 -59.30
C GLU A 28 7.78 -3.38 -59.32
N THR A 29 6.56 -2.91 -59.55
CA THR A 29 6.16 -1.53 -59.31
C THR A 29 6.46 -1.25 -57.84
N ILE A 30 7.27 -0.23 -57.57
CA ILE A 30 7.52 0.29 -56.22
C ILE A 30 6.18 0.80 -55.70
N SER A 31 5.43 -0.06 -55.01
CA SER A 31 4.25 0.31 -54.28
C SER A 31 4.71 1.10 -53.06
N ASN A 32 4.33 2.37 -52.96
CA ASN A 32 4.37 3.16 -51.73
C ASN A 32 3.32 2.65 -50.72
N GLU A 33 3.23 1.34 -50.55
CA GLU A 33 2.45 0.71 -49.50
C GLU A 33 3.36 0.52 -48.29
N ALA A 34 2.85 0.81 -47.10
CA ALA A 34 3.61 0.67 -45.87
C ALA A 34 4.13 -0.77 -45.73
N LEU A 35 5.43 -0.92 -45.47
CA LEU A 35 6.09 -2.23 -45.30
C LEU A 35 5.52 -3.02 -44.11
N SER A 36 4.98 -2.29 -43.13
CA SER A 36 4.41 -2.84 -41.90
C SER A 36 3.47 -1.80 -41.27
N ASN A 37 2.36 -2.25 -40.73
CA ASN A 37 1.40 -1.42 -40.00
C ASN A 37 1.36 -1.86 -38.54
N SER A 38 1.45 -0.89 -37.61
CA SER A 38 1.28 -1.11 -36.17
C SER A 38 0.54 0.08 -35.56
N SER A 39 0.16 -0.01 -34.31
CA SER A 39 -0.40 1.13 -33.57
C SER A 39 0.69 1.85 -32.76
N VAL A 40 0.47 3.12 -32.45
CA VAL A 40 1.35 3.90 -31.58
C VAL A 40 1.56 3.17 -30.25
N GLY A 41 2.82 3.02 -29.84
CA GLY A 41 3.21 2.32 -28.62
C GLY A 41 3.24 0.78 -28.70
N ILE A 42 2.96 0.19 -29.87
CA ILE A 42 3.06 -1.27 -30.10
C ILE A 42 4.19 -1.59 -31.10
N GLU A 43 5.05 -2.56 -30.76
CA GLU A 43 6.17 -2.99 -31.61
C GLU A 43 5.67 -3.64 -32.91
N GLY A 44 6.03 -3.05 -34.05
CA GLY A 44 5.88 -3.64 -35.37
C GLY A 44 7.16 -4.37 -35.80
N HIS A 45 7.04 -5.28 -36.77
CA HIS A 45 8.20 -5.98 -37.33
C HIS A 45 8.01 -6.31 -38.82
N PHE A 46 9.12 -6.42 -39.54
CA PHE A 46 9.16 -6.94 -40.91
C PHE A 46 10.55 -7.51 -41.22
N HIS A 47 10.59 -8.37 -42.24
CA HIS A 47 11.85 -8.96 -42.72
C HIS A 47 12.35 -8.16 -43.91
N PHE A 48 13.62 -7.75 -43.88
CA PHE A 48 14.26 -7.02 -44.96
C PHE A 48 15.45 -7.81 -45.51
N LYS A 49 15.35 -8.19 -46.79
CA LYS A 49 16.44 -8.85 -47.49
C LYS A 49 17.38 -7.79 -48.06
N TRP A 50 18.64 -7.83 -47.66
CA TRP A 50 19.66 -6.91 -48.12
C TRP A 50 20.89 -7.65 -48.66
N GLN A 51 21.40 -7.18 -49.79
CA GLN A 51 22.62 -7.69 -50.42
C GLN A 51 23.65 -6.56 -50.47
N GLY A 52 24.64 -6.59 -49.58
CA GLY A 52 25.60 -5.48 -49.47
C GLY A 52 26.39 -5.49 -48.17
N GLU A 53 26.99 -4.35 -47.82
CA GLU A 53 27.64 -4.15 -46.53
C GLU A 53 26.63 -4.35 -45.38
N ALA A 54 27.13 -4.80 -44.21
CA ALA A 54 26.29 -5.08 -43.05
C ALA A 54 25.58 -3.81 -42.56
N LEU A 55 24.28 -3.91 -42.29
CA LEU A 55 23.47 -2.81 -41.80
C LEU A 55 23.58 -2.71 -40.28
N GLU A 56 23.81 -1.50 -39.80
CA GLU A 56 23.78 -1.15 -38.39
C GLU A 56 22.79 -0.01 -38.16
N VAL A 57 22.19 0.05 -36.96
CA VAL A 57 21.30 1.15 -36.58
C VAL A 57 22.14 2.31 -36.05
N ALA A 58 21.91 3.52 -36.56
CA ALA A 58 22.52 4.74 -36.08
C ALA A 58 21.97 5.12 -34.70
N PRO A 59 22.71 5.88 -33.86
CA PRO A 59 22.18 6.42 -32.62
C PRO A 59 20.92 7.24 -32.87
N ILE A 60 19.81 6.83 -32.25
CA ILE A 60 18.51 7.48 -32.42
C ILE A 60 18.43 8.68 -31.47
N PRO A 61 18.11 9.89 -31.97
CA PRO A 61 17.87 11.07 -31.13
C PRO A 61 16.76 10.84 -30.10
N GLU A 62 16.87 11.47 -28.92
CA GLU A 62 15.88 11.31 -27.84
C GLU A 62 14.47 11.80 -28.23
N ASP A 63 14.37 12.69 -29.21
CA ASP A 63 13.14 13.26 -29.76
C ASP A 63 12.62 12.54 -31.01
N SER A 64 13.22 11.41 -31.39
CA SER A 64 12.80 10.66 -32.58
C SER A 64 11.36 10.15 -32.43
N PRO A 65 10.48 10.36 -33.43
CA PRO A 65 9.09 9.91 -33.38
C PRO A 65 8.94 8.39 -33.52
N VAL A 66 10.03 7.69 -33.89
CA VAL A 66 10.07 6.24 -34.05
C VAL A 66 11.39 5.69 -33.53
N LEU A 67 11.34 4.52 -32.89
CA LEU A 67 12.49 3.73 -32.48
C LEU A 67 12.64 2.53 -33.41
N VAL A 68 13.87 2.19 -33.79
CA VAL A 68 14.19 1.07 -34.70
C VAL A 68 15.31 0.22 -34.10
N ARG A 69 15.22 -1.10 -34.27
CA ARG A 69 16.29 -2.02 -33.92
C ARG A 69 16.34 -3.21 -34.87
N ILE A 70 17.53 -3.78 -35.03
CA ILE A 70 17.72 -5.07 -35.68
C ILE A 70 17.65 -6.15 -34.59
N ALA A 71 16.63 -7.01 -34.64
CA ALA A 71 16.44 -8.07 -33.67
C ALA A 71 17.27 -9.33 -34.00
N ASN A 72 17.41 -9.66 -35.28
CA ASN A 72 18.17 -10.81 -35.73
C ASN A 72 18.68 -10.61 -37.18
N VAL A 73 19.76 -11.30 -37.54
CA VAL A 73 20.32 -11.33 -38.88
C VAL A 73 20.57 -12.78 -39.29
N THR A 74 19.86 -13.25 -40.31
CA THR A 74 20.01 -14.61 -40.86
C THR A 74 20.67 -14.54 -42.24
N MET A 75 21.82 -15.20 -42.42
CA MET A 75 22.46 -15.31 -43.73
C MET A 75 21.75 -16.38 -44.58
N GLU A 76 21.37 -16.07 -45.81
CA GLU A 76 20.60 -16.99 -46.67
C GLU A 76 21.47 -18.11 -47.25
N THR A 77 22.74 -17.82 -47.60
CA THR A 77 23.76 -18.83 -47.94
C THR A 77 25.14 -18.37 -47.47
N LEU A 78 26.10 -19.29 -47.23
CA LEU A 78 27.46 -18.92 -46.78
C LEU A 78 28.26 -18.16 -47.85
N ASP A 79 27.92 -18.33 -49.13
CA ASP A 79 28.65 -17.75 -50.28
C ASP A 79 27.95 -16.51 -50.88
N SER A 80 26.65 -16.32 -50.63
CA SER A 80 25.96 -15.09 -51.03
C SER A 80 26.09 -14.04 -49.94
N ASN A 81 26.51 -12.83 -50.30
CA ASN A 81 26.52 -11.67 -49.41
C ASN A 81 25.09 -11.12 -49.17
N GLN A 82 24.12 -12.02 -48.98
CA GLN A 82 22.70 -11.75 -48.83
C GLN A 82 22.25 -12.15 -47.43
N ALA A 83 21.83 -11.15 -46.66
CA ALA A 83 21.38 -11.29 -45.30
C ALA A 83 19.90 -10.89 -45.18
N ASN A 84 19.15 -11.62 -44.38
CA ASN A 84 17.77 -11.32 -44.02
C ASN A 84 17.75 -10.72 -42.60
N TYR A 85 17.33 -9.47 -42.50
CA TYR A 85 17.27 -8.71 -41.25
C TYR A 85 15.84 -8.76 -40.69
N ASP A 86 15.69 -9.18 -39.43
CA ASP A 86 14.46 -8.99 -38.65
C ASP A 86 14.51 -7.59 -38.04
N ILE A 87 13.80 -6.65 -38.67
CA ILE A 87 13.73 -5.25 -38.24
C ILE A 87 12.49 -5.07 -37.38
N ARG A 88 12.68 -4.47 -36.21
CA ARG A 88 11.60 -4.11 -35.31
C ARG A 88 11.57 -2.62 -35.07
N TRP A 89 10.36 -2.08 -35.01
CA TRP A 89 10.14 -0.66 -34.88
C TRP A 89 9.01 -0.37 -33.90
N LEU A 90 9.06 0.81 -33.27
CA LEU A 90 8.07 1.28 -32.31
C LEU A 90 7.80 2.75 -32.58
N ALA A 91 6.60 3.09 -33.05
CA ALA A 91 6.20 4.48 -33.23
C ALA A 91 5.74 5.10 -31.91
N LEU A 92 6.25 6.29 -31.62
CA LEU A 92 5.86 7.13 -30.50
C LEU A 92 4.80 8.15 -30.92
N LEU A 93 4.74 8.50 -32.20
CA LEU A 93 3.74 9.41 -32.79
C LEU A 93 2.98 8.71 -33.94
N PRO A 94 1.69 9.03 -34.15
CA PRO A 94 0.91 8.50 -35.27
C PRO A 94 1.39 9.05 -36.61
N GLY A 95 1.20 8.28 -37.69
CA GLY A 95 1.53 8.67 -39.07
C GLY A 95 2.54 7.76 -39.77
N ASP A 96 3.00 8.23 -40.94
CA ASP A 96 4.00 7.53 -41.76
C ASP A 96 5.42 7.89 -41.31
N HIS A 97 6.25 6.87 -41.08
CA HIS A 97 7.64 7.04 -40.67
C HIS A 97 8.56 6.30 -41.63
N ASP A 98 9.60 6.97 -42.14
CA ASP A 98 10.63 6.34 -42.96
C ASP A 98 11.74 5.79 -42.06
N LEU A 99 11.95 4.48 -42.10
CA LEU A 99 12.96 3.82 -41.29
C LEU A 99 14.34 3.80 -41.95
N SER A 100 14.43 4.07 -43.26
CA SER A 100 15.70 3.99 -44.01
C SER A 100 16.78 4.92 -43.48
N ILE A 101 16.37 6.08 -42.95
CA ILE A 101 17.24 7.12 -42.40
C ILE A 101 18.01 6.68 -41.14
N PHE A 102 17.55 5.63 -40.45
CA PHE A 102 18.16 5.16 -39.21
C PHE A 102 19.24 4.09 -39.42
N PHE A 103 19.50 3.69 -40.67
CA PHE A 103 20.51 2.68 -40.98
C PHE A 103 21.81 3.29 -41.48
N ARG A 104 22.93 2.68 -41.11
CA ARG A 104 24.28 3.06 -41.53
C ARG A 104 25.13 1.82 -41.82
N TYR A 105 26.19 2.01 -42.60
CA TYR A 105 27.27 1.06 -42.79
C TYR A 105 28.43 1.40 -41.84
N GLY A 106 28.75 0.49 -40.93
CA GLY A 106 29.78 0.66 -39.91
C GLY A 106 29.59 1.93 -39.08
N GLU A 107 30.68 2.54 -38.62
CA GLU A 107 30.59 3.57 -37.59
C GLU A 107 30.04 4.92 -38.07
N ASN A 108 30.10 5.29 -39.37
CA ASN A 108 29.80 6.68 -39.76
C ASN A 108 29.34 6.94 -41.21
N ARG A 109 28.83 5.93 -41.94
CA ARG A 109 28.30 6.15 -43.29
C ARG A 109 26.81 5.83 -43.36
N PRO A 110 25.91 6.79 -43.64
CA PRO A 110 24.49 6.50 -43.84
C PRO A 110 24.29 5.41 -44.90
N ALA A 111 23.33 4.50 -44.67
CA ALA A 111 23.01 3.45 -45.62
C ALA A 111 22.13 4.00 -46.74
N GLU A 112 22.49 3.73 -47.99
CA GLU A 112 21.67 4.11 -49.16
C GLU A 112 20.62 3.01 -49.40
N LEU A 113 19.54 3.05 -48.62
CA LEU A 113 18.44 2.11 -48.70
C LEU A 113 17.23 2.70 -49.46
N PRO A 114 16.41 1.86 -50.12
CA PRO A 114 15.09 2.29 -50.58
C PRO A 114 14.25 2.81 -49.39
N PRO A 115 13.31 3.75 -49.62
CA PRO A 115 12.42 4.24 -48.57
C PRO A 115 11.72 3.09 -47.86
N MET A 116 11.82 3.05 -46.52
CA MET A 116 11.22 2.01 -45.70
C MET A 116 10.08 2.60 -44.87
N ILE A 117 8.95 2.88 -45.53
CA ILE A 117 7.80 3.53 -44.91
C ILE A 117 7.02 2.53 -44.06
N VAL A 118 6.76 2.87 -42.80
CA VAL A 118 5.85 2.15 -41.90
C VAL A 118 4.74 3.08 -41.42
N HIS A 119 3.53 2.55 -41.24
CA HIS A 119 2.37 3.33 -40.81
C HIS A 119 1.99 3.02 -39.36
N ALA A 120 1.85 4.06 -38.55
CA ALA A 120 1.43 3.98 -37.16
C ALA A 120 -0.01 4.51 -36.95
N ASP A 121 -0.95 3.60 -36.69
CA ASP A 121 -2.34 3.94 -36.40
C ASP A 121 -2.50 4.57 -35.00
N SER A 122 -3.33 5.60 -34.90
CA SER A 122 -3.78 6.14 -33.60
C SER A 122 -4.95 5.30 -33.07
N LEU A 123 -4.77 4.69 -31.90
CA LEU A 123 -5.87 4.05 -31.15
C LEU A 123 -6.79 5.06 -30.47
N LEU A 124 -6.33 6.30 -30.31
CA LEU A 124 -7.13 7.41 -29.84
C LEU A 124 -7.98 7.93 -30.99
N GLY A 125 -9.26 8.23 -30.72
CA GLY A 125 -10.18 8.77 -31.72
C GLY A 125 -9.59 10.02 -32.37
N SER A 126 -9.97 10.30 -33.63
CA SER A 126 -9.41 11.38 -34.47
C SER A 126 -9.46 12.79 -33.86
N ASP A 127 -10.15 12.97 -32.75
CA ASP A 127 -10.30 14.21 -31.98
C ASP A 127 -9.25 14.34 -30.84
N HIS A 128 -8.29 13.42 -30.74
CA HIS A 128 -7.30 13.39 -29.66
C HIS A 128 -5.87 13.50 -30.20
N GLU A 129 -5.17 14.57 -29.84
CA GLU A 129 -3.79 14.86 -30.29
C GLU A 129 -2.69 14.11 -29.52
N GLY A 130 -3.04 13.01 -28.82
CA GLY A 130 -2.07 12.25 -28.00
C GLY A 130 -1.45 13.02 -26.83
N ASN A 131 -1.87 14.26 -26.61
CA ASN A 131 -1.44 15.07 -25.48
C ASN A 131 -2.01 14.47 -24.20
N LEU A 132 -1.20 14.43 -23.13
CA LEU A 132 -1.69 14.06 -21.81
C LEU A 132 -2.75 15.11 -21.46
N ALA A 133 -4.02 14.72 -21.49
CA ALA A 133 -5.06 15.55 -20.92
C ALA A 133 -4.57 15.99 -19.54
N ASN A 134 -4.62 17.29 -19.25
CA ASN A 134 -4.50 17.74 -17.87
C ASN A 134 -5.60 17.00 -17.12
N LEU A 135 -5.24 15.88 -16.48
CA LEU A 135 -6.15 15.18 -15.60
C LEU A 135 -6.59 16.27 -14.63
N PRO A 136 -7.89 16.61 -14.54
CA PRO A 136 -8.34 17.46 -13.47
C PRO A 136 -7.80 16.78 -12.22
N GLY A 137 -6.95 17.49 -11.48
CA GLY A 137 -6.30 16.94 -10.29
C GLY A 137 -7.36 16.22 -9.45
N THR A 138 -6.97 15.15 -8.77
CA THR A 138 -7.82 14.18 -8.07
C THR A 138 -8.78 14.77 -7.01
N LEU A 139 -8.90 16.10 -6.92
CA LEU A 139 -9.71 16.88 -6.00
C LEU A 139 -10.44 18.04 -6.68
N SER A 140 -10.94 17.90 -7.91
CA SER A 140 -11.92 18.87 -8.44
C SER A 140 -13.32 18.26 -8.44
N PRO A 141 -14.12 18.43 -7.37
CA PRO A 141 -15.56 18.22 -7.48
C PRO A 141 -16.08 19.15 -8.58
N VAL A 142 -16.97 18.64 -9.43
CA VAL A 142 -17.66 19.34 -10.53
C VAL A 142 -18.61 20.45 -10.02
N ILE A 143 -18.45 20.88 -8.76
CA ILE A 143 -19.32 21.85 -8.10
C ILE A 143 -18.54 23.16 -7.99
N ASP A 144 -18.88 24.10 -8.87
CA ASP A 144 -18.41 25.48 -8.79
C ASP A 144 -19.07 26.16 -7.58
N PHE A 145 -18.38 26.16 -6.44
CA PHE A 145 -18.84 26.86 -5.25
C PHE A 145 -18.41 28.33 -5.32
N PRO A 146 -19.34 29.28 -5.10
CA PRO A 146 -18.95 30.69 -5.01
C PRO A 146 -18.01 30.91 -3.82
N ALA A 147 -17.04 31.83 -3.97
CA ALA A 147 -15.96 32.06 -3.02
C ALA A 147 -16.41 32.33 -1.57
N TRP A 148 -17.66 32.80 -1.36
CA TRP A 148 -18.22 33.02 -0.02
C TRP A 148 -18.43 31.71 0.77
N VAL A 149 -18.57 30.56 0.10
CA VAL A 149 -18.77 29.26 0.78
C VAL A 149 -17.54 28.89 1.59
N LEU A 150 -16.34 29.12 1.06
CA LEU A 150 -15.10 28.88 1.81
C LEU A 150 -15.02 29.78 3.05
N TRP A 151 -15.40 31.05 2.92
CA TRP A 151 -15.47 31.97 4.05
C TRP A 151 -16.53 31.56 5.08
N ALA A 152 -17.66 31.03 4.65
CA ALA A 152 -18.69 30.51 5.55
C ALA A 152 -18.20 29.28 6.31
N VAL A 153 -17.48 28.36 5.67
CA VAL A 153 -16.88 27.19 6.33
C VAL A 153 -15.83 27.61 7.35
N VAL A 154 -14.92 28.52 6.99
CA VAL A 154 -13.90 29.05 7.91
C VAL A 154 -14.55 29.78 9.08
N GLY A 155 -15.53 30.64 8.80
CA GLY A 155 -16.29 31.36 9.82
C GLY A 155 -17.00 30.40 10.77
N PHE A 156 -17.67 29.38 10.24
CA PHE A 156 -18.31 28.35 11.05
C PHE A 156 -17.30 27.59 11.92
N TRP A 157 -16.15 27.20 11.37
CA TRP A 157 -15.10 26.50 12.11
C TRP A 157 -14.50 27.30 13.26
N LEU A 158 -14.49 28.63 13.17
CA LEU A 158 -14.01 29.51 14.24
C LEU A 158 -15.10 29.87 15.23
N VAL A 159 -16.32 30.16 14.76
CA VAL A 159 -17.43 30.63 15.59
C VAL A 159 -18.04 29.49 16.40
N LEU A 160 -18.16 28.29 15.82
CA LEU A 160 -18.75 27.14 16.50
C LEU A 160 -18.00 26.77 17.80
N PRO A 161 -16.67 26.56 17.82
CA PRO A 161 -15.96 26.22 19.07
C PRO A 161 -16.00 27.36 20.09
N LEU A 162 -16.02 28.63 19.66
CA LEU A 162 -16.16 29.77 20.56
C LEU A 162 -17.53 29.80 21.24
N ILE A 163 -18.60 29.54 20.49
CA ILE A 163 -19.95 29.43 21.04
C ILE A 163 -20.02 28.24 22.02
N ILE A 164 -19.50 27.08 21.62
CA ILE A 164 -19.46 25.89 22.49
C ILE A 164 -18.71 26.22 23.78
N LEU A 165 -17.52 26.82 23.70
CA LEU A 165 -16.72 27.17 24.87
C LEU A 165 -17.43 28.20 25.76
N GLY A 166 -18.09 29.19 25.17
CA GLY A 166 -18.89 30.18 25.90
C GLY A 166 -20.08 29.55 26.63
N VAL A 167 -20.83 28.67 25.95
CA VAL A 167 -21.95 27.93 26.55
C VAL A 167 -21.46 26.99 27.65
N LEU A 168 -20.39 26.23 27.41
CA LEU A 168 -19.79 25.36 28.42
C LEU A 168 -19.30 26.15 29.64
N ARG A 169 -18.75 27.35 29.43
CA ARG A 169 -18.28 28.24 30.50
C ARG A 169 -19.46 28.80 31.32
N TRP A 170 -20.55 29.16 30.65
CA TRP A 170 -21.76 29.67 31.31
C TRP A 170 -22.47 28.54 32.06
N MET A 171 -22.56 27.35 31.49
CA MET A 171 -23.19 26.20 32.15
C MET A 171 -22.33 25.56 33.24
N ARG A 172 -21.14 26.10 33.55
CA ARG A 172 -20.35 25.56 34.66
C ARG A 172 -21.10 25.78 35.97
N PRO A 173 -21.35 24.71 36.74
CA PRO A 173 -21.84 24.88 38.10
C PRO A 173 -20.83 25.73 38.90
N PRO A 174 -21.30 26.48 39.91
CA PRO A 174 -20.40 27.18 40.82
C PRO A 174 -19.36 26.20 41.37
N PRO A 175 -18.09 26.63 41.56
CA PRO A 175 -17.05 25.77 42.09
C PRO A 175 -17.55 25.03 43.34
N PRO A 176 -17.45 23.69 43.39
CA PRO A 176 -17.85 22.96 44.58
C PRO A 176 -17.06 23.49 45.77
N GLU A 177 -17.74 23.68 46.90
CA GLU A 177 -17.08 24.02 48.16
C GLU A 177 -15.96 23.01 48.43
N PRO A 178 -14.80 23.44 48.95
CA PRO A 178 -13.67 22.54 49.18
C PRO A 178 -14.09 21.42 50.13
N VAL A 179 -14.38 20.25 49.57
CA VAL A 179 -14.55 19.02 50.33
C VAL A 179 -13.16 18.67 50.84
N VAL A 180 -13.02 18.61 52.16
CA VAL A 180 -11.81 18.08 52.80
C VAL A 180 -11.65 16.65 52.29
N GLU A 181 -10.71 16.43 51.37
CA GLU A 181 -10.39 15.10 50.87
C GLU A 181 -9.96 14.24 52.06
N VAL A 182 -10.78 13.25 52.42
CA VAL A 182 -10.40 12.24 53.39
C VAL A 182 -9.33 11.40 52.71
N VAL A 183 -8.05 11.72 52.98
CA VAL A 183 -6.91 10.96 52.47
C VAL A 183 -7.03 9.53 52.98
N LEU A 184 -7.46 8.61 52.12
CA LEU A 184 -7.51 7.18 52.42
C LEU A 184 -6.11 6.72 52.82
N THR A 185 -5.98 6.14 54.01
CA THR A 185 -4.70 5.64 54.52
C THR A 185 -4.43 4.24 53.99
N ILE A 186 -3.18 3.78 54.06
CA ILE A 186 -2.84 2.41 53.67
C ILE A 186 -3.54 1.39 54.58
N ALA A 187 -3.73 1.73 55.86
CA ALA A 187 -4.51 0.91 56.79
C ALA A 187 -5.95 0.69 56.26
N ASP A 188 -6.59 1.71 55.70
CA ASP A 188 -7.95 1.59 55.16
C ASP A 188 -8.01 0.67 53.94
N LYS A 189 -6.97 0.68 53.10
CA LYS A 189 -6.85 -0.24 51.94
C LYS A 189 -6.53 -1.68 52.34
N LEU A 190 -5.75 -1.88 53.40
CA LEU A 190 -5.37 -3.22 53.88
C LEU A 190 -6.47 -3.90 54.68
N ARG A 191 -7.30 -3.12 55.40
CA ARG A 191 -8.36 -3.61 56.30
C ARG A 191 -9.24 -4.72 55.70
N PRO A 192 -9.84 -4.60 54.51
CA PRO A 192 -10.71 -5.65 53.97
C PRO A 192 -9.98 -6.98 53.76
N PHE A 193 -8.70 -6.95 53.37
CA PHE A 193 -7.90 -8.17 53.16
C PHE A 193 -7.48 -8.83 54.48
N VAL A 194 -7.15 -8.01 55.48
CA VAL A 194 -6.77 -8.47 56.82
C VAL A 194 -7.99 -9.07 57.54
N ASP A 195 -9.16 -8.46 57.42
CA ASP A 195 -10.42 -8.98 57.96
C ASP A 195 -10.82 -10.31 57.30
N GLN A 196 -10.68 -10.44 55.98
CA GLN A 196 -10.91 -11.70 55.25
C GLN A 196 -9.89 -12.78 55.60
N ALA A 197 -8.62 -12.42 55.83
CA ALA A 197 -7.59 -13.35 56.28
C ALA A 197 -7.89 -13.87 57.70
N LEU A 198 -8.34 -13.00 58.60
CA LEU A 198 -8.78 -13.37 59.95
C LEU A 198 -10.00 -14.29 59.91
N ALA A 199 -10.95 -14.04 59.01
CA ALA A 199 -12.10 -14.90 58.79
C ALA A 199 -11.73 -16.25 58.12
N GLY A 200 -10.49 -16.41 57.62
CA GLY A 200 -10.07 -17.58 56.86
C GLY A 200 -10.76 -17.70 55.50
N GLU A 201 -11.29 -16.59 54.97
CA GLU A 201 -12.07 -16.52 53.72
C GLU A 201 -11.28 -15.87 52.57
N LEU A 202 -10.04 -15.44 52.83
CA LEU A 202 -9.17 -14.87 51.81
C LEU A 202 -8.70 -15.95 50.82
N ASP A 203 -9.19 -15.84 49.59
CA ASP A 203 -8.86 -16.72 48.48
C ASP A 203 -7.48 -16.41 47.86
N SER A 204 -7.07 -17.19 46.86
CA SER A 204 -5.76 -17.03 46.22
C SER A 204 -5.62 -15.68 45.49
N GLU A 205 -6.71 -15.12 44.97
CA GLU A 205 -6.71 -13.82 44.29
C GLU A 205 -6.53 -12.68 45.31
N GLY A 206 -7.27 -12.72 46.42
CA GLY A 206 -7.13 -11.76 47.52
C GLY A 206 -5.73 -11.78 48.14
N LYS A 207 -5.10 -12.96 48.26
CA LYS A 207 -3.69 -13.07 48.69
C LYS A 207 -2.74 -12.36 47.72
N ALA A 208 -2.89 -12.60 46.41
CA ALA A 208 -2.07 -11.93 45.40
C ALA A 208 -2.30 -10.41 45.38
N ALA A 209 -3.54 -9.95 45.58
CA ALA A 209 -3.87 -8.53 45.66
C ALA A 209 -3.23 -7.85 46.89
N LEU A 210 -3.30 -8.50 48.05
CA LEU A 210 -2.63 -8.05 49.28
C LEU A 210 -1.12 -7.97 49.10
N GLU A 211 -0.50 -9.02 48.54
CA GLU A 211 0.95 -9.05 48.27
C GLU A 211 1.38 -7.93 47.32
N ARG A 212 0.63 -7.70 46.24
CA ARG A 212 0.89 -6.60 45.29
C ARG A 212 0.77 -5.24 45.95
N LEU A 213 -0.26 -5.03 46.77
CA LEU A 213 -0.47 -3.77 47.50
C LEU A 213 0.70 -3.48 48.46
N LEU A 214 1.13 -4.50 49.21
CA LEU A 214 2.26 -4.37 50.13
C LEU A 214 3.60 -4.17 49.39
N LEU A 215 3.84 -4.92 48.31
CA LEU A 215 5.03 -4.77 47.48
C LEU A 215 5.11 -3.38 46.85
N ALA A 216 4.00 -2.86 46.33
CA ALA A 216 3.94 -1.52 45.76
C ALA A 216 4.24 -0.45 46.82
N PHE A 217 3.64 -0.57 48.00
CA PHE A 217 3.83 0.39 49.08
C PHE A 217 5.27 0.40 49.62
N TRP A 218 5.88 -0.77 49.82
CA TRP A 218 7.24 -0.88 50.36
C TRP A 218 8.35 -0.85 49.30
N ARG A 219 8.00 -0.73 48.02
CA ARG A 219 8.96 -0.83 46.92
C ARG A 219 10.11 0.15 47.07
N ASP A 220 9.78 1.42 47.31
CA ASP A 220 10.76 2.49 47.33
C ASP A 220 11.43 2.56 48.72
N ASP A 221 10.66 2.39 49.79
CA ASP A 221 11.14 2.46 51.18
C ASP A 221 12.13 1.33 51.54
N LEU A 222 11.98 0.13 50.95
CA LEU A 222 12.89 -1.01 51.12
C LEU A 222 13.81 -1.25 49.91
N ASN A 223 13.80 -0.34 48.93
CA ASN A 223 14.55 -0.44 47.67
C ASN A 223 14.38 -1.82 46.99
N LEU A 224 13.13 -2.30 46.89
CA LEU A 224 12.80 -3.63 46.36
C LEU A 224 12.89 -3.71 44.84
N GLY A 225 13.07 -2.59 44.14
CA GLY A 225 13.07 -2.52 42.68
C GLY A 225 14.15 -3.34 41.97
N SER A 226 15.24 -3.67 42.66
CA SER A 226 16.33 -4.50 42.13
C SER A 226 16.20 -5.99 42.45
N PHE A 227 15.25 -6.37 43.30
CA PHE A 227 15.09 -7.76 43.75
C PHE A 227 14.15 -8.52 42.83
N ARG A 228 14.40 -9.82 42.65
CA ARG A 228 13.39 -10.71 42.05
C ARG A 228 12.21 -10.82 43.02
N HIS A 229 11.00 -11.06 42.51
CA HIS A 229 9.78 -11.10 43.31
C HIS A 229 9.90 -11.95 44.61
N ALA A 230 10.47 -13.15 44.54
CA ALA A 230 10.67 -14.02 45.71
C ALA A 230 11.67 -13.43 46.74
N GLU A 231 12.70 -12.74 46.27
CA GLU A 231 13.71 -12.08 47.11
C GLU A 231 13.13 -10.82 47.76
N ALA A 232 12.29 -10.07 47.04
CA ALA A 232 11.58 -8.91 47.56
C ALA A 232 10.64 -9.31 48.72
N LEU A 233 9.89 -10.40 48.56
CA LEU A 233 9.06 -10.96 49.64
C LEU A 233 9.91 -11.40 50.83
N GLN A 234 11.08 -12.01 50.61
CA GLN A 234 11.97 -12.41 51.70
C GLN A 234 12.56 -11.19 52.43
N ALA A 235 12.91 -10.12 51.71
CA ALA A 235 13.37 -8.87 52.29
C ALA A 235 12.27 -8.21 53.13
N MET A 236 11.03 -8.19 52.64
CA MET A 236 9.87 -7.68 53.39
C MET A 236 9.59 -8.48 54.66
N ARG A 237 9.72 -9.82 54.64
CA ARG A 237 9.56 -10.66 55.84
C ARG A 237 10.59 -10.38 56.93
N LYS A 238 11.79 -9.91 56.55
CA LYS A 238 12.85 -9.53 57.49
C LYS A 238 12.67 -8.13 58.08
N HIS A 239 11.79 -7.32 57.50
CA HIS A 239 11.50 -5.98 57.97
C HIS A 239 10.61 -6.03 59.22
N GLU A 240 10.89 -5.19 60.22
CA GLU A 240 10.20 -5.21 61.52
C GLU A 240 8.69 -4.97 61.39
N VAL A 241 8.30 -3.94 60.63
CA VAL A 241 6.89 -3.54 60.49
C VAL A 241 6.15 -4.40 59.44
N ALA A 242 6.78 -4.66 58.29
CA ALA A 242 6.14 -5.39 57.20
C ALA A 242 6.13 -6.90 57.44
N GLY A 243 7.17 -7.43 58.08
CA GLY A 243 7.28 -8.84 58.45
C GLY A 243 6.25 -9.25 59.50
N GLU A 244 5.98 -8.40 60.49
CA GLU A 244 4.97 -8.67 61.52
C GLU A 244 3.57 -8.85 60.89
N LEU A 245 3.20 -7.98 59.94
CA LEU A 245 1.94 -8.10 59.19
C LEU A 245 1.88 -9.41 58.38
N ILE A 246 2.92 -9.69 57.58
CA ILE A 246 2.97 -10.86 56.70
C ILE A 246 2.91 -12.18 57.51
N VAL A 247 3.73 -12.31 58.55
CA VAL A 247 3.79 -13.53 59.37
C VAL A 247 2.48 -13.76 60.13
N THR A 248 1.85 -12.70 60.61
CA THR A 248 0.57 -12.78 61.33
C THR A 248 -0.56 -13.21 60.40
N ILE A 249 -0.64 -12.63 59.20
CA ILE A 249 -1.61 -13.02 58.17
C ILE A 249 -1.39 -14.48 57.73
N GLU A 250 -0.14 -14.88 57.47
CA GLU A 250 0.18 -16.28 57.12
C GLU A 250 -0.24 -17.24 58.22
N ARG A 251 -0.03 -16.87 59.49
CA ARG A 251 -0.47 -17.69 60.63
C ARG A 251 -1.99 -17.85 60.64
N TRP A 252 -2.76 -16.78 60.44
CA TRP A 252 -4.23 -16.85 60.39
C TRP A 252 -4.73 -17.69 59.21
N LEU A 253 -4.08 -17.56 58.05
CA LEU A 253 -4.42 -18.35 56.87
C LEU A 253 -4.09 -19.84 57.05
N HIS A 254 -3.04 -20.17 57.83
CA HIS A 254 -2.64 -21.54 58.11
C HIS A 254 -3.35 -22.18 59.30
N SER A 255 -3.84 -21.39 60.27
CA SER A 255 -4.45 -21.92 61.50
C SER A 255 -5.89 -22.41 61.32
N GLY A 256 -6.55 -22.08 60.20
CA GLY A 256 -7.87 -22.60 59.82
C GLY A 256 -8.96 -22.36 60.88
N LYS A 257 -9.73 -21.26 60.73
CA LYS A 257 -10.96 -20.92 61.49
C LYS A 257 -11.02 -21.50 62.93
N GLU A 258 -10.09 -21.11 63.81
CA GLU A 258 -10.36 -21.26 65.26
C GLU A 258 -9.53 -20.29 66.11
N THR A 259 -10.21 -19.80 67.16
CA THR A 259 -9.79 -18.94 68.28
C THR A 259 -10.06 -17.44 68.12
N ASP A 260 -11.14 -16.98 68.75
CA ASP A 260 -11.42 -15.60 69.20
C ASP A 260 -10.84 -14.49 68.31
N ALA A 261 -11.48 -14.26 67.17
CA ALA A 261 -11.23 -13.13 66.29
C ALA A 261 -11.44 -11.81 67.05
N ASN A 262 -10.36 -11.27 67.63
CA ASN A 262 -10.42 -9.99 68.31
C ASN A 262 -10.07 -8.89 67.31
N THR A 263 -11.06 -8.10 66.91
CA THR A 263 -10.91 -6.89 66.09
C THR A 263 -9.83 -5.95 66.63
N GLU A 264 -9.55 -6.00 67.93
CA GLU A 264 -8.44 -5.29 68.59
C GLU A 264 -7.05 -5.71 68.07
N GLN A 265 -6.86 -6.98 67.69
CA GLN A 265 -5.60 -7.46 67.11
C GLN A 265 -5.38 -6.91 65.70
N VAL A 266 -6.43 -6.86 64.87
CA VAL A 266 -6.38 -6.23 63.54
C VAL A 266 -6.07 -4.75 63.68
N GLU A 267 -6.76 -4.08 64.60
CA GLU A 267 -6.56 -2.67 64.88
C GLU A 267 -5.11 -2.39 65.31
N LYS A 268 -4.55 -3.19 66.23
CA LYS A 268 -3.14 -3.11 66.66
C LYS A 268 -2.16 -3.37 65.51
N LEU A 269 -2.45 -4.36 64.65
CA LEU A 269 -1.61 -4.73 63.52
C LEU A 269 -1.57 -3.63 62.45
N LEU A 270 -2.68 -2.91 62.28
CA LEU A 270 -2.80 -1.82 61.30
C LEU A 270 -2.35 -0.44 61.83
N GLN A 271 -2.12 -0.29 63.15
CA GLN A 271 -1.67 0.99 63.75
C GLN A 271 -0.49 1.66 63.00
N PRO A 272 0.58 0.94 62.61
CA PRO A 272 1.72 1.55 61.91
C PRO A 272 1.34 2.14 60.54
N TYR A 273 0.26 1.65 59.92
CA TYR A 273 -0.17 2.03 58.58
C TYR A 273 -1.23 3.14 58.57
N LYS A 274 -1.74 3.55 59.74
CA LYS A 274 -2.76 4.62 59.87
C LYS A 274 -2.22 6.02 59.63
N SER A 275 -0.93 6.24 59.90
CA SER A 275 -0.25 7.51 59.62
C SER A 275 0.37 7.56 58.23
N MET A 276 0.27 6.48 57.45
CA MET A 276 0.88 6.34 56.13
C MET A 276 -0.15 6.60 55.04
N ALA A 277 0.06 7.67 54.26
CA ALA A 277 -0.81 8.04 53.15
C ALA A 277 -0.77 6.99 52.02
N ALA A 278 -1.92 6.66 51.45
CA ALA A 278 -2.02 5.68 50.37
C ALA A 278 -1.64 6.21 48.98
N GLU A 279 -1.22 7.48 48.90
CA GLU A 279 -0.84 8.18 47.67
C GLU A 279 0.47 7.64 47.07
N LYS A 280 1.32 6.97 47.86
CA LYS A 280 2.52 6.27 47.37
C LYS A 280 2.24 5.11 46.38
N VAL A 281 0.98 4.66 46.23
CA VAL A 281 0.62 3.46 45.46
C VAL A 281 0.23 3.75 44.00
N VAL A 282 0.39 4.99 43.52
CA VAL A 282 0.13 5.33 42.10
C VAL A 282 1.46 5.52 41.36
N PRO A 283 1.96 4.50 40.66
CA PRO A 283 2.72 4.72 39.43
C PRO A 283 1.72 4.80 38.25
N GLU A 284 1.91 5.79 37.37
CA GLU A 284 1.34 5.78 36.02
C GLU A 284 1.69 4.50 35.24
#